data_AF-A0A0C9VTR7-F1
#
_entry.id   AF-A0A0C9VTR7-F1
#
_cell.length_a   1.000
_cell.length_b   1.000
_cell.length_c   1.000
_cell.angle_alpha   90.00
_cell.angle_beta   90.00
_cell.angle_gamma   90.00
#
_symmetry.space_group_name_H-M   'P 1'
#
loop_
_entity.id
_entity.type
_entity.pdbx_description
1 polymer ?
#
loop_
_entity_poly.entity_id
_entity_poly.type
_entity_poly.pdbx_seq_one_letter_code
_entity_poly.pdbx_strand_id
1 'polypeptide(L)'
;YMDDAFGYDMDPELEYYAPYNKHYPKKQLCPQCLWDDFNLPHNIKKQEFGPSLVIIGFHVDPICMTMTISHSAHEELVTAIHQFLGTSRSCRCPLHQWQRLLGWANWAINVFPLLRPALQSSYVKIAGKSLHNAGIFLNRAMIHDLTWFADCVKTTHGLHFFEDVEWD
;
A
#
# COMPACT_ATOMS: atom_id res chain seq x y z
N TYR A 1 1.74 -4.85 10.74
CA TYR A 1 3.03 -4.59 10.07
C TYR A 1 3.92 -3.88 11.06
N MET A 2 5.01 -4.53 11.53
CA MET A 2 5.81 -4.17 12.71
C MET A 2 5.00 -3.84 13.99
N ASP A 3 4.35 -2.69 14.08
CA ASP A 3 3.53 -2.23 15.20
C ASP A 3 2.01 -2.22 14.91
N ASP A 4 1.58 -2.36 13.65
CA ASP A 4 0.15 -2.44 13.32
C ASP A 4 -0.39 -3.87 13.47
N ALA A 5 -1.51 -4.02 14.18
CA ALA A 5 -2.26 -5.26 14.30
C ALA A 5 -3.66 -5.12 13.67
N PHE A 6 -4.08 -6.12 12.91
CA PHE A 6 -5.38 -6.16 12.25
C PHE A 6 -5.96 -7.58 12.33
N GLY A 7 -7.29 -7.68 12.32
CA GLY A 7 -8.01 -8.93 12.42
C GLY A 7 -9.41 -8.80 11.84
N TYR A 8 -10.09 -9.94 11.73
CA TYR A 8 -11.44 -10.02 11.19
C TYR A 8 -12.35 -10.78 12.14
N ASP A 9 -13.62 -10.37 12.20
CA ASP A 9 -14.67 -11.03 12.96
C ASP A 9 -16.00 -10.90 12.22
N MET A 10 -16.72 -12.02 12.06
CA MET A 10 -18.01 -12.05 11.32
C MET A 10 -19.13 -11.41 12.14
N ASP A 11 -19.16 -11.68 13.44
CA ASP A 11 -20.18 -11.19 14.36
C ASP A 11 -19.52 -10.82 15.70
N PRO A 12 -18.89 -9.63 15.78
CA PRO A 12 -18.12 -9.26 16.95
C PRO A 12 -19.03 -8.91 18.12
N GLU A 13 -18.94 -9.68 19.20
CA GLU A 13 -19.43 -9.25 20.51
C GLU A 13 -18.62 -8.03 20.97
N LEU A 14 -19.33 -6.94 21.27
CA LEU A 14 -18.73 -5.70 21.74
C LEU A 14 -18.63 -5.69 23.27
N GLU A 15 -17.43 -5.42 23.77
CA GLU A 15 -17.14 -5.26 25.18
C GLU A 15 -16.76 -3.80 25.49
N TYR A 16 -17.15 -3.31 26.66
CA TYR A 16 -16.83 -1.96 27.10
C TYR A 16 -15.38 -1.87 27.58
N TYR A 17 -14.62 -0.93 27.02
CA TYR A 17 -13.24 -0.68 27.36
C TYR A 17 -13.10 0.65 28.09
N ALA A 18 -12.90 0.55 29.41
CA ALA A 18 -12.88 1.68 30.31
C ALA A 18 -11.82 2.75 30.01
N PRO A 19 -10.57 2.42 29.62
CA PRO A 19 -9.54 3.42 29.33
C PRO A 19 -9.94 4.42 28.23
N TYR A 20 -10.77 3.99 27.28
CA TYR A 20 -11.25 4.83 26.17
C TYR A 20 -12.73 5.20 26.24
N ASN A 21 -13.46 4.71 27.25
CA ASN A 21 -14.91 4.92 27.40
C ASN A 21 -15.67 4.58 26.09
N LYS A 22 -15.34 3.44 25.49
CA LYS A 22 -15.88 2.98 24.21
C LYS A 22 -16.07 1.48 24.18
N HIS A 23 -16.93 1.01 23.28
CA HIS A 23 -17.12 -0.41 23.04
C HIS A 23 -16.31 -0.85 21.81
N TYR A 24 -15.68 -2.02 21.91
CA TYR A 24 -14.86 -2.60 20.84
C TYR A 24 -15.09 -4.11 20.75
N PRO A 25 -14.82 -4.72 19.59
CA PRO A 25 -14.79 -6.18 19.46
C PRO A 25 -13.86 -6.82 20.48
N LYS A 26 -14.31 -7.91 21.11
CA LYS A 26 -13.52 -8.64 22.11
C LYS A 26 -12.12 -9.04 21.62
N LYS A 27 -12.01 -9.52 20.38
CA LYS A 27 -10.73 -9.90 19.77
C LYS A 27 -9.76 -8.70 19.66
N GLN A 28 -10.28 -7.49 19.47
CA GLN A 28 -9.49 -6.27 19.44
C GLN A 28 -9.07 -5.84 20.85
N LEU A 29 -9.91 -6.06 21.88
CA LEU A 29 -9.58 -5.68 23.26
C LEU A 29 -8.55 -6.58 23.92
N CYS A 30 -8.54 -7.87 23.61
CA CYS A 30 -7.58 -8.81 24.19
C CYS A 30 -6.11 -8.32 24.14
N PRO A 31 -5.57 -7.89 22.99
CA PRO A 31 -4.23 -7.31 22.94
C PRO A 31 -4.13 -5.93 23.63
N GLN A 32 -5.18 -5.10 23.64
CA GLN A 32 -5.16 -3.80 24.34
C GLN A 32 -5.04 -3.97 25.85
N CYS A 33 -5.82 -4.88 26.44
CA CYS A 33 -5.72 -5.20 27.86
C CYS A 33 -4.33 -5.71 28.23
N LEU A 34 -3.74 -6.55 27.37
CA LEU A 34 -2.36 -7.01 27.55
C LEU A 34 -1.37 -5.85 27.49
N TRP A 35 -1.57 -4.89 26.59
CA TRP A 35 -0.73 -3.68 26.53
C TRP A 35 -0.85 -2.81 27.77
N ASP A 36 -2.05 -2.69 28.35
CA ASP A 36 -2.25 -2.00 29.62
C ASP A 36 -1.46 -2.67 30.75
N ASP A 37 -1.49 -4.00 30.83
CA ASP A 37 -0.75 -4.79 31.84
C ASP A 37 0.77 -4.52 31.76
N PHE A 38 1.30 -4.32 30.55
CA PHE A 38 2.71 -4.00 30.32
C PHE A 38 3.01 -2.49 30.30
N ASN A 39 2.03 -1.62 30.52
CA ASN A 39 2.14 -0.16 30.36
C ASN A 39 2.69 0.25 28.96
N LEU A 40 2.32 -0.50 27.93
CA LEU A 40 2.67 -0.15 26.55
C LEU A 40 1.73 0.95 26.04
N PRO A 41 2.27 2.03 25.46
CA PRO A 41 1.45 3.12 24.96
C PRO A 41 0.67 2.67 23.73
N HIS A 42 -0.64 2.89 23.75
CA HIS A 42 -1.50 2.73 22.58
C HIS A 42 -2.42 3.96 22.45
N ASN A 43 -3.05 4.13 21.29
CA ASN A 43 -3.80 5.35 20.96
C ASN A 43 -5.22 5.03 20.49
N ILE A 44 -6.21 5.69 21.12
CA ILE A 44 -7.63 5.60 20.78
C ILE A 44 -7.91 5.89 19.29
N LYS A 45 -7.17 6.80 18.66
CA LYS A 45 -7.34 7.16 17.24
C LYS A 45 -6.93 6.04 16.30
N LYS A 46 -6.08 5.12 16.75
CA LYS A 46 -5.66 3.93 15.99
C LYS A 46 -6.56 2.73 16.24
N GLN A 47 -7.52 2.83 17.17
CA GLN A 47 -8.46 1.74 17.47
C GLN A 47 -9.67 1.86 16.57
N GLU A 48 -9.53 1.32 15.36
CA GLU A 48 -10.57 1.30 14.33
C GLU A 48 -11.15 -0.11 14.20
N PHE A 49 -12.47 -0.19 14.03
CA PHE A 49 -13.17 -1.41 13.63
C PHE A 49 -14.39 -1.01 12.79
N GLY A 50 -14.77 -1.87 11.86
CA GLY A 50 -15.86 -1.60 10.94
C GLY A 50 -15.91 -2.61 9.80
N PRO A 51 -16.90 -2.46 8.89
CA PRO A 51 -17.08 -3.35 7.76
C PRO A 51 -15.94 -3.25 6.74
N SER A 52 -15.26 -2.12 6.65
CA SER A 52 -14.05 -1.90 5.87
C SER A 52 -13.08 -1.01 6.64
N LEU A 53 -11.78 -1.15 6.39
CA LEU A 53 -10.73 -0.40 7.09
C LEU A 53 -9.60 0.02 6.15
N VAL A 54 -8.92 1.10 6.51
CA VAL A 54 -7.66 1.48 5.85
C VAL A 54 -6.50 0.83 6.58
N ILE A 55 -5.90 -0.22 5.98
CA ILE A 55 -4.78 -0.96 6.54
C ILE A 55 -3.52 -0.60 5.75
N ILE A 56 -2.50 -0.03 6.42
CA ILE A 56 -1.22 0.38 5.82
C ILE A 56 -1.36 1.22 4.53
N GLY A 57 -2.42 2.01 4.43
CA GLY A 57 -2.74 2.87 3.28
C GLY A 57 -3.60 2.23 2.19
N PHE A 58 -4.07 0.99 2.38
CA PHE A 58 -5.01 0.32 1.49
C PHE A 58 -6.40 0.28 2.09
N HIS A 59 -7.42 0.60 1.31
CA HIS A 59 -8.80 0.36 1.71
C HIS A 59 -9.12 -1.12 1.49
N VAL A 60 -9.35 -1.84 2.59
CA VAL A 60 -9.68 -3.27 2.60
C VAL A 60 -11.16 -3.42 2.91
N ASP A 61 -11.89 -4.04 2.01
CA ASP A 61 -13.31 -4.35 2.14
C ASP A 61 -13.49 -5.87 2.05
N PRO A 62 -13.60 -6.55 3.20
CA PRO A 62 -13.85 -7.99 3.26
C PRO A 62 -15.22 -8.41 2.73
N ILE A 63 -16.23 -7.53 2.72
CA ILE A 63 -17.58 -7.85 2.19
C ILE A 63 -17.49 -8.02 0.68
N CYS A 64 -16.79 -7.10 0.01
CA CYS A 64 -16.56 -7.18 -1.44
C CYS A 64 -15.32 -8.00 -1.80
N MET A 65 -14.59 -8.55 -0.82
CA MET A 65 -13.28 -9.20 -1.00
C MET A 65 -12.29 -8.36 -1.83
N THR A 66 -12.30 -7.03 -1.64
CA THR A 66 -11.45 -6.10 -2.39
C THR A 66 -10.39 -5.43 -1.52
N MET A 67 -9.27 -5.09 -2.16
CA MET A 67 -8.29 -4.16 -1.63
C MET A 67 -7.94 -3.14 -2.71
N THR A 68 -8.04 -1.86 -2.34
CA THR A 68 -7.85 -0.73 -3.25
C THR A 68 -6.94 0.32 -2.61
N ILE A 69 -6.42 1.23 -3.44
CA ILE A 69 -5.80 2.49 -2.98
C ILE A 69 -6.80 3.63 -3.17
N SER A 70 -6.64 4.73 -2.42
CA SER A 70 -7.47 5.91 -2.64
C SER A 70 -7.27 6.46 -4.06
N HIS A 71 -8.32 7.09 -4.61
CA HIS A 71 -8.24 7.74 -5.91
C HIS A 71 -7.12 8.80 -5.95
N SER A 72 -6.91 9.54 -4.86
CA SER A 72 -5.80 10.49 -4.77
C SER A 72 -4.44 9.81 -4.86
N ALA A 73 -4.21 8.71 -4.14
CA ALA A 73 -2.94 7.99 -4.17
C ALA A 73 -2.64 7.42 -5.56
N HIS A 74 -3.69 7.02 -6.27
CA HIS A 74 -3.62 6.58 -7.65
C HIS A 74 -3.19 7.71 -8.61
N GLU A 75 -3.87 8.85 -8.56
CA GLU A 75 -3.52 10.03 -9.38
C GLU A 75 -2.12 10.55 -9.08
N GLU A 76 -1.74 10.60 -7.80
CA GLU A 76 -0.44 11.08 -7.38
C GLU A 76 0.69 10.15 -7.86
N LEU A 77 0.50 8.82 -7.81
CA LEU A 77 1.46 7.85 -8.31
C LEU A 77 1.64 7.96 -9.83
N VAL A 78 0.52 8.02 -10.57
CA VAL A 78 0.53 8.20 -12.04
C VAL A 78 1.22 9.51 -12.40
N THR A 79 0.89 10.59 -11.71
CA THR A 79 1.52 11.91 -11.88
C THR A 79 3.02 11.86 -11.61
N ALA A 80 3.44 11.20 -10.53
CA ALA A 80 4.85 11.07 -10.19
C ALA A 80 5.63 10.27 -11.24
N ILE A 81 5.04 9.22 -11.81
CA ILE A 81 5.65 8.46 -12.92
C ILE A 81 5.80 9.37 -14.15
N HIS A 82 4.75 10.07 -14.56
CA HIS A 82 4.84 10.96 -15.74
C HIS A 82 5.82 12.10 -15.54
N GLN A 83 5.89 12.69 -14.35
CA GLN A 83 6.89 13.72 -14.02
C GLN A 83 8.32 13.16 -14.10
N PHE A 84 8.52 11.94 -13.57
CA PHE A 84 9.81 11.28 -13.61
C PHE A 84 10.27 10.99 -15.05
N LEU A 85 9.36 10.47 -15.89
CA LEU A 85 9.60 10.21 -17.31
C LEU A 85 9.78 11.51 -18.13
N GLY A 86 9.11 12.58 -17.73
CA GLY A 86 9.13 13.90 -18.35
C GLY A 86 10.40 14.73 -18.13
N THR A 87 11.46 14.14 -17.57
CA THR A 87 12.78 14.78 -17.35
C THR A 87 13.50 15.03 -18.69
N SER A 88 12.94 15.94 -19.49
CA SER A 88 13.14 16.09 -20.94
C SER A 88 14.51 16.62 -21.36
N ARG A 89 15.26 17.26 -20.47
CA ARG A 89 16.54 17.90 -20.82
C ARG A 89 17.76 16.97 -20.75
N SER A 90 17.71 15.93 -19.93
CA SER A 90 18.86 15.06 -19.73
C SER A 90 18.52 13.57 -19.76
N CYS A 91 17.23 13.22 -19.64
CA CYS A 91 16.78 11.85 -19.39
C CYS A 91 17.56 11.17 -18.24
N ARG A 92 18.16 11.96 -17.33
CA ARG A 92 18.97 11.47 -16.22
C ARG A 92 18.29 11.85 -14.91
N CYS A 93 17.95 10.83 -14.14
CA CYS A 93 17.40 11.01 -12.80
C CYS A 93 18.41 10.51 -11.77
N PRO A 94 18.67 11.26 -10.68
CA PRO A 94 19.46 10.80 -9.55
C PRO A 94 18.96 9.47 -8.98
N LEU A 95 19.86 8.62 -8.47
CA LEU A 95 19.51 7.32 -7.88
C LEU A 95 18.42 7.41 -6.80
N HIS A 96 18.43 8.44 -5.96
CA HIS A 96 17.40 8.57 -4.92
C HIS A 96 15.99 8.80 -5.48
N GLN A 97 15.87 9.45 -6.64
CA GLN A 97 14.57 9.62 -7.31
C GLN A 97 14.06 8.29 -7.87
N TRP A 98 14.97 7.47 -8.42
CA TRP A 98 14.65 6.10 -8.82
C TRP A 98 14.16 5.28 -7.64
N GLN A 99 14.89 5.27 -6.53
CA GLN A 99 14.55 4.50 -5.34
C GLN A 99 13.23 4.96 -4.72
N ARG A 100 12.98 6.27 -4.67
CA ARG A 100 11.70 6.84 -4.20
C ARG A 100 10.54 6.39 -5.07
N LEU A 101 10.66 6.51 -6.40
CA LEU A 101 9.61 6.08 -7.33
C LEU A 101 9.34 4.58 -7.23
N LEU A 102 10.39 3.76 -7.24
CA LEU A 102 10.26 2.30 -7.18
C LEU A 102 9.75 1.81 -5.83
N GLY A 103 10.09 2.49 -4.73
CA GLY A 103 9.52 2.19 -3.42
C GLY A 103 8.00 2.40 -3.43
N TRP A 104 7.54 3.50 -4.03
CA TRP A 104 6.11 3.78 -4.11
C TRP A 104 5.37 2.86 -5.09
N ALA A 105 5.96 2.58 -6.25
CA ALA A 105 5.41 1.60 -7.19
C ALA A 105 5.35 0.19 -6.58
N ASN A 106 6.36 -0.19 -5.78
CA ASN A 106 6.37 -1.46 -5.04
C ASN A 106 5.27 -1.52 -3.98
N TRP A 107 4.97 -0.41 -3.30
CA TRP A 107 3.80 -0.32 -2.42
C TRP A 107 2.50 -0.58 -3.22
N ALA A 108 2.33 0.05 -4.39
CA ALA A 108 1.14 -0.12 -5.23
C ALA A 108 0.98 -1.55 -5.78
N ILE A 109 2.06 -2.30 -6.00
CA ILE A 109 2.01 -3.70 -6.48
C ILE A 109 1.30 -4.63 -5.48
N ASN A 110 1.16 -4.27 -4.20
CA ASN A 110 0.31 -5.05 -3.28
C ASN A 110 -1.15 -5.07 -3.76
N VAL A 111 -1.61 -3.98 -4.40
CA VAL A 111 -2.94 -3.85 -5.01
C VAL A 111 -2.93 -4.25 -6.49
N PHE A 112 -1.79 -4.13 -7.17
CA PHE A 112 -1.66 -4.47 -8.59
C PHE A 112 -0.54 -5.51 -8.82
N PRO A 113 -0.70 -6.75 -8.32
CA PRO A 113 0.37 -7.75 -8.33
C PRO A 113 0.87 -8.10 -9.73
N LEU A 114 -0.03 -8.05 -10.72
CA LEU A 114 0.28 -8.34 -12.12
C LEU A 114 1.18 -7.28 -12.80
N LEU A 115 1.35 -6.11 -12.18
CA LEU A 115 2.22 -5.05 -12.71
C LEU A 115 3.68 -5.19 -12.27
N ARG A 116 4.00 -6.18 -11.43
CA ARG A 116 5.38 -6.43 -10.97
C ARG A 116 6.42 -6.52 -12.09
N PRO A 117 6.15 -7.18 -13.24
CA PRO A 117 7.12 -7.25 -14.34
C PRO A 117 7.55 -5.87 -14.88
N ALA A 118 6.70 -4.86 -14.81
CA ALA A 118 7.00 -3.51 -15.31
C ALA A 118 8.14 -2.82 -14.54
N LEU A 119 8.39 -3.22 -13.29
CA LEU A 119 9.48 -2.63 -12.50
C LEU A 119 10.82 -3.31 -12.73
N GLN A 120 10.85 -4.44 -13.44
CA GLN A 120 12.06 -5.25 -13.60
C GLN A 120 13.18 -4.49 -14.31
N SER A 121 12.87 -3.82 -15.42
CA SER A 121 13.86 -3.02 -16.16
C SER A 121 14.45 -1.90 -15.30
N SER A 122 13.64 -1.33 -14.41
CA SER A 122 14.05 -0.30 -13.46
C SER A 122 14.96 -0.83 -12.35
N TYR A 123 14.61 -1.95 -11.72
CA TYR A 123 15.46 -2.57 -10.70
C TYR A 123 16.81 -3.02 -11.26
N VAL A 124 16.81 -3.68 -12.43
CA VAL A 124 18.06 -4.09 -13.10
C VAL A 124 18.95 -2.88 -13.38
N LYS A 125 18.38 -1.74 -13.78
CA LYS A 125 19.16 -0.53 -14.09
C LYS A 125 19.83 0.08 -12.86
N ILE A 126 19.19 0.00 -11.70
CA ILE A 126 19.72 0.60 -10.46
C ILE A 126 20.48 -0.39 -9.59
N ALA A 127 20.46 -1.68 -9.92
CA ALA A 127 21.17 -2.73 -9.20
C ALA A 127 22.67 -2.40 -9.07
N GLY A 128 23.19 -2.59 -7.86
CA GLY A 128 24.60 -2.34 -7.53
C GLY A 128 25.03 -0.87 -7.49
N LYS A 129 24.12 0.08 -7.75
CA LYS A 129 24.44 1.52 -7.66
C LYS A 129 24.19 2.03 -6.25
N SER A 130 25.17 2.77 -5.72
CA SER A 130 25.13 3.33 -4.37
C SER A 130 25.24 4.86 -4.33
N LEU A 131 25.68 5.49 -5.42
CA LEU A 131 25.87 6.93 -5.49
C LEU A 131 24.52 7.67 -5.59
N HIS A 132 24.07 8.22 -4.46
CA HIS A 132 22.77 8.88 -4.28
C HIS A 132 22.41 9.93 -5.35
N ASN A 133 23.38 10.77 -5.74
CA ASN A 133 23.20 11.87 -6.69
C ASN A 133 23.65 11.52 -8.12
N ALA A 134 24.05 10.26 -8.38
CA ALA A 134 24.47 9.87 -9.72
C ALA A 134 23.27 9.90 -10.68
N GLY A 135 23.40 10.67 -11.75
CA GLY A 135 22.38 10.75 -12.81
C GLY A 135 22.35 9.46 -13.62
N ILE A 136 21.27 8.70 -13.49
CA ILE A 136 21.03 7.44 -14.20
C ILE A 136 20.08 7.70 -15.36
N PHE A 137 20.50 7.29 -16.56
CA PHE A 137 19.71 7.46 -17.77
C PHE A 137 18.46 6.57 -17.82
N LEU A 138 17.35 7.18 -18.23
CA LEU A 138 16.13 6.54 -18.72
C LEU A 138 16.38 6.00 -20.14
N ASN A 139 16.13 4.71 -20.36
CA ASN A 139 16.16 4.11 -21.69
C ASN A 139 14.73 3.84 -22.19
N ARG A 140 14.61 3.46 -23.47
CA ARG A 140 13.31 3.20 -24.09
C ARG A 140 12.51 2.09 -23.39
N ALA A 141 13.16 1.03 -22.94
CA ALA A 141 12.48 -0.07 -22.25
C ALA A 141 11.85 0.40 -20.92
N MET A 142 12.59 1.17 -20.13
CA MET A 142 12.09 1.71 -18.87
C MET A 142 10.96 2.72 -19.07
N ILE A 143 11.07 3.58 -20.10
CA ILE A 143 10.00 4.51 -20.44
C ILE A 143 8.74 3.75 -20.83
N HIS A 144 8.88 2.70 -21.64
CA HIS A 144 7.77 1.85 -22.04
C HIS A 144 7.12 1.17 -20.84
N ASP A 145 7.92 0.49 -20.00
CA ASP A 145 7.40 -0.30 -18.88
C ASP A 145 6.75 0.58 -17.80
N LEU A 146 7.36 1.73 -17.46
CA LEU A 146 6.80 2.66 -16.49
C LEU A 146 5.55 3.38 -17.03
N THR A 147 5.50 3.69 -18.33
CA THR A 147 4.28 4.20 -18.96
C THR A 147 3.16 3.16 -18.88
N TRP A 148 3.45 1.92 -19.27
CA TRP A 148 2.48 0.82 -19.17
C TRP A 148 2.00 0.60 -17.74
N PHE A 149 2.90 0.65 -16.76
CA PHE A 149 2.54 0.59 -15.35
C PHE A 149 1.56 1.71 -14.97
N ALA A 150 1.85 2.96 -15.35
CA ALA A 150 0.99 4.10 -15.06
C ALA A 150 -0.39 3.98 -15.71
N ASP A 151 -0.46 3.54 -16.98
CA ASP A 151 -1.71 3.34 -17.70
C ASP A 151 -2.56 2.22 -17.07
N CYS A 152 -1.93 1.11 -16.68
CA CYS A 152 -2.62 0.01 -16.00
C CYS A 152 -3.10 0.39 -14.62
N VAL A 153 -2.28 1.08 -13.81
CA VAL A 153 -2.73 1.66 -12.54
C VAL A 153 -3.95 2.52 -12.84
N LYS A 154 -3.85 3.47 -13.78
CA LYS A 154 -4.91 4.43 -14.13
C LYS A 154 -6.27 3.78 -14.40
N THR A 155 -6.27 2.62 -15.03
CA THR A 155 -7.47 1.93 -15.53
C THR A 155 -8.00 0.84 -14.60
N THR A 156 -7.20 0.37 -13.63
CA THR A 156 -7.57 -0.75 -12.77
C THR A 156 -8.04 -0.25 -11.40
N HIS A 157 -9.15 -0.80 -10.89
CA HIS A 157 -9.74 -0.36 -9.62
C HIS A 157 -9.17 -1.01 -8.36
N GLY A 158 -8.43 -2.11 -8.48
CA GLY A 158 -7.74 -2.74 -7.35
C GLY A 158 -7.65 -4.25 -7.47
N LEU A 159 -7.39 -4.91 -6.35
CA LEU A 159 -7.31 -6.37 -6.24
C LEU A 159 -8.62 -6.94 -5.71
N HIS A 160 -9.11 -8.00 -6.34
CA HIS A 160 -10.19 -8.84 -5.84
C HIS A 160 -9.60 -10.19 -5.43
N PHE A 161 -9.76 -10.59 -4.17
CA PHE A 161 -9.06 -11.76 -3.63
C PHE A 161 -9.78 -13.08 -3.90
N PHE A 162 -11.11 -13.11 -3.70
CA PHE A 162 -11.91 -14.32 -3.80
C PHE A 162 -13.36 -13.97 -4.18
N GLU A 163 -14.01 -14.84 -4.94
CA GLU A 163 -15.47 -14.84 -5.04
C GLU A 163 -16.02 -15.68 -3.87
N ASP A 164 -17.03 -15.17 -3.16
CA ASP A 164 -17.76 -15.98 -2.19
C ASP A 164 -18.59 -16.99 -2.97
N VAL A 165 -18.17 -18.25 -2.93
CA VAL A 165 -18.89 -19.35 -3.55
C VAL A 165 -19.49 -20.17 -2.42
N GLU A 166 -20.81 -20.10 -2.27
CA GLU A 166 -21.54 -21.09 -1.48
C GLU A 166 -21.28 -22.46 -2.10
N TRP A 167 -20.69 -23.36 -1.32
CA TRP A 167 -20.55 -24.76 -1.71
C TRP A 167 -21.91 -25.45 -1.53
N ASP A 168 -22.55 -25.81 -2.65
CA ASP A 168 -23.76 -26.66 -2.68
C ASP A 168 -23.51 -28.08 -2.11
#